data_AF-A0A956DG72-F1
#
_entry.id   AF-A0A956DG72-F1
#
_cell.length_a   1.000
_cell.length_b   1.000
_cell.length_c   1.000
_cell.angle_alpha   90.00
_cell.angle_beta   90.00
_cell.angle_gamma   90.00
#
_symmetry.space_group_name_H-M   'P 1'
#
loop_
_entity.id
_entity.type
_entity.pdbx_description
1 polymer ?
#
loop_
_entity_poly.entity_id
_entity_poly.type
_entity_poly.pdbx_seq_one_letter_code
_entity_poly.pdbx_strand_id
1 'polypeptide(L)'
;VHGGFVFGLADHAAMLAVNDPLVVLGSSEVRFLAPVKVGDTVIAQAEVRETKGKKRVIEVVARVGEREVLAGTMTAFVLEKHVLD
;
A
#
# COMPACT_ATOMS: atom_id res chain seq x y z
N VAL A 1 -15.25 10.51 -0.29
CA VAL A 1 -14.92 9.10 -0.01
C VAL A 1 -14.01 9.06 1.22
N HIS A 2 -14.26 8.18 2.18
CA HIS A 2 -13.42 8.11 3.40
C HIS A 2 -11.99 7.66 3.05
N GLY A 3 -10.98 8.27 3.65
CA GLY A 3 -9.56 7.99 3.33
C GLY A 3 -9.17 6.52 3.52
N GLY A 4 -9.82 5.82 4.46
CA GLY A 4 -9.60 4.39 4.69
C GLY A 4 -9.80 3.51 3.45
N PHE A 5 -10.66 3.88 2.50
CA PHE A 5 -10.83 3.13 1.25
C PHE A 5 -9.63 3.29 0.30
N VAL A 6 -9.07 4.50 0.21
CA VAL A 6 -7.88 4.77 -0.61
C VAL A 6 -6.64 4.15 0.04
N PHE A 7 -6.57 4.19 1.38
CA PHE A 7 -5.55 3.47 2.15
C PHE A 7 -5.60 1.97 1.89
N GLY A 8 -6.78 1.34 2.03
CA GLY A 8 -6.94 -0.10 1.81
C GLY A 8 -6.59 -0.53 0.38
N LEU A 9 -6.90 0.30 -0.62
CA LEU A 9 -6.46 0.09 -2.00
C LEU A 9 -4.92 0.11 -2.12
N ALA A 10 -4.26 1.08 -1.50
CA ALA A 10 -2.79 1.20 -1.51
C ALA A 10 -2.11 0.05 -0.73
N ASP A 11 -2.68 -0.35 0.41
CA ASP A 11 -2.23 -1.49 1.21
C ASP A 11 -2.32 -2.79 0.40
N HIS A 12 -3.47 -3.03 -0.24
CA HIS A 12 -3.64 -4.20 -1.09
C HIS A 12 -2.62 -4.23 -2.24
N ALA A 13 -2.40 -3.08 -2.92
CA ALA A 13 -1.37 -2.98 -3.95
C ALA A 13 0.04 -3.26 -3.38
N ALA A 14 0.36 -2.81 -2.17
CA ALA A 14 1.64 -3.09 -1.52
C ALA A 14 1.83 -4.57 -1.21
N MET A 15 0.80 -5.27 -0.72
CA MET A 15 0.86 -6.71 -0.49
C MET A 15 1.08 -7.48 -1.80
N LEU A 16 0.38 -7.07 -2.87
CA LEU A 16 0.55 -7.65 -4.20
C LEU A 16 1.92 -7.35 -4.82
N ALA A 17 2.54 -6.22 -4.51
CA ALA A 17 3.88 -5.89 -4.98
C ALA A 17 4.95 -6.79 -4.33
N VAL A 18 4.74 -7.22 -3.08
CA VAL A 18 5.60 -8.24 -2.43
C VAL A 18 5.28 -9.64 -2.95
N ASN A 19 4.00 -9.94 -3.19
CA ASN A 19 3.50 -11.19 -3.75
C ASN A 19 3.98 -12.47 -3.03
N ASP A 20 3.93 -12.46 -1.70
CA ASP A 20 4.29 -13.62 -0.88
C ASP A 20 3.08 -14.06 -0.04
N PRO A 21 2.78 -15.37 0.07
CA PRO A 21 1.61 -15.86 0.81
C PRO A 21 1.63 -15.52 2.31
N LEU A 22 2.80 -15.20 2.87
CA LEU A 22 2.98 -14.90 4.29
C LEU A 22 3.29 -13.42 4.55
N VAL A 23 3.06 -12.54 3.55
CA VAL A 23 3.25 -11.10 3.72
C VAL A 23 2.14 -10.51 4.60
N VAL A 24 2.52 -9.62 5.50
CA VAL A 24 1.59 -8.78 6.25
C VAL A 24 2.12 -7.36 6.38
N LEU A 25 1.22 -6.38 6.36
CA LEU A 25 1.55 -4.99 6.64
C LEU A 25 1.91 -4.81 8.12
N GLY A 26 3.09 -4.26 8.41
CA GLY A 26 3.54 -3.96 9.77
C GLY A 26 3.40 -2.50 10.16
N SER A 27 3.64 -1.58 9.23
CA SER A 27 3.43 -0.14 9.44
C SER A 27 3.23 0.61 8.14
N SER A 28 2.69 1.83 8.24
CA SER A 28 2.54 2.73 7.10
C SER A 28 2.79 4.17 7.52
N GLU A 29 3.38 4.94 6.61
CA GLU A 29 3.50 6.40 6.70
C GLU A 29 3.04 6.97 5.36
N VAL A 30 1.79 7.44 5.32
CA VAL A 30 1.16 7.95 4.09
C VAL A 30 0.55 9.32 4.32
N ARG A 31 0.46 10.09 3.24
CA ARG A 31 -0.20 11.40 3.21
C ARG A 31 -1.37 11.35 2.25
N PHE A 32 -2.52 11.86 2.69
CA PHE A 32 -3.66 12.12 1.82
C PHE A 32 -3.48 13.50 1.19
N LEU A 33 -3.05 13.50 -0.07
CA LEU A 33 -2.63 14.70 -0.78
C LEU A 33 -3.82 15.49 -1.34
N ALA A 34 -4.90 14.80 -1.70
CA ALA A 34 -6.09 15.42 -2.25
C ALA A 34 -7.35 14.57 -2.01
N PRO A 35 -8.55 15.18 -1.96
CA PRO A 35 -9.78 14.45 -1.75
C PRO A 35 -10.15 13.56 -2.94
N VAL A 36 -10.88 12.48 -2.64
CA VAL A 36 -11.52 11.58 -3.60
C VAL A 36 -13.04 11.66 -3.43
N LYS A 37 -13.77 11.74 -4.54
CA LYS A 37 -15.23 11.76 -4.58
C LYS A 37 -15.81 10.48 -5.19
N VAL A 38 -17.08 10.23 -4.93
CA VAL A 38 -17.80 9.11 -5.55
C VAL A 38 -17.78 9.31 -7.07
N GLY A 39 -17.51 8.22 -7.80
CA GLY A 39 -17.36 8.22 -9.26
C GLY A 39 -15.92 8.41 -9.76
N ASP A 40 -14.97 8.80 -8.90
CA ASP A 40 -13.56 8.82 -9.28
C ASP A 40 -13.04 7.38 -9.45
N THR A 41 -12.25 7.15 -10.50
CA THR A 41 -11.43 5.92 -10.63
C THR A 41 -10.08 6.19 -10.01
N VAL A 42 -9.74 5.43 -8.96
CA VAL A 42 -8.45 5.53 -8.27
C VAL A 42 -7.58 4.33 -8.65
N ILE A 43 -6.35 4.59 -9.09
CA ILE A 43 -5.36 3.56 -9.40
C ILE A 43 -4.22 3.67 -8.39
N ALA A 44 -3.95 2.58 -7.66
CA ALA A 44 -2.77 2.47 -6.81
C ALA A 44 -1.64 1.74 -7.54
N GLN A 45 -0.43 2.26 -7.40
CA GLN A 45 0.81 1.64 -7.83
C GLN A 45 1.69 1.46 -6.61
N ALA A 46 2.35 0.32 -6.53
CA ALA A 46 3.23 -0.04 -5.43
C ALA A 46 4.52 -0.64 -5.98
N GLU A 47 5.65 -0.29 -5.38
CA GLU A 47 6.97 -0.78 -5.79
C GLU A 47 7.81 -1.11 -4.55
N VAL A 48 8.37 -2.32 -4.49
CA VAL A 48 9.29 -2.72 -3.42
C VAL A 48 10.62 -2.01 -3.65
N ARG A 49 10.96 -1.05 -2.78
CA ARG A 49 12.20 -0.26 -2.84
C ARG A 49 13.35 -0.92 -2.10
N GLU A 50 13.07 -1.62 -0.99
CA GLU A 50 14.09 -2.29 -0.19
C GLU A 50 13.61 -3.66 0.28
N THR A 51 14.52 -4.64 0.23
CA THR A 51 14.34 -5.97 0.81
C THR A 51 15.48 -6.26 1.78
N LYS A 52 15.15 -6.46 3.07
CA LYS A 52 16.14 -6.77 4.11
C LYS A 52 15.63 -7.89 5.02
N GLY A 53 16.14 -9.11 4.81
CA GLY A 53 15.65 -10.30 5.49
C GLY A 53 14.14 -10.48 5.23
N LYS A 54 13.34 -10.53 6.30
CA LYS A 54 11.87 -10.56 6.19
C LYS A 54 11.20 -9.22 5.90
N LYS A 55 11.89 -8.09 6.10
CA LYS A 55 11.32 -6.75 5.91
C LYS A 55 11.27 -6.39 4.43
N ARG A 56 10.18 -5.74 4.03
CA ARG A 56 9.98 -5.09 2.73
C ARG A 56 9.60 -3.63 2.97
N VAL A 57 10.26 -2.71 2.26
CA VAL A 57 9.86 -1.30 2.22
C VAL A 57 9.26 -1.05 0.85
N ILE A 58 8.01 -0.61 0.82
CA ILE A 58 7.21 -0.44 -0.39
C ILE A 58 6.84 1.03 -0.51
N GLU A 59 7.13 1.64 -1.64
CA GLU A 59 6.59 2.95 -1.99
C GLU A 59 5.23 2.76 -2.65
N VAL A 60 4.25 3.57 -2.26
CA VAL A 60 2.89 3.53 -2.82
C VAL A 60 2.44 4.91 -3.26
N VAL A 61 1.75 4.96 -4.40
CA VAL A 61 1.05 6.16 -4.87
C VAL A 61 -0.31 5.75 -5.41
N ALA A 62 -1.35 6.49 -5.03
CA ALA A 62 -2.69 6.38 -5.59
C ALA A 62 -3.04 7.65 -6.38
N ARG A 63 -3.60 7.49 -7.58
CA ARG A 63 -3.93 8.59 -8.49
C ARG A 63 -5.37 8.53 -8.99
N VAL A 64 -5.95 9.70 -9.22
CA VAL A 64 -7.16 9.90 -10.05
C VAL A 64 -6.73 10.62 -11.32
N GLY A 65 -6.67 9.89 -12.44
CA GLY A 65 -5.95 10.37 -13.62
C GLY A 65 -4.48 10.60 -13.29
N GLU A 66 -3.98 11.82 -13.54
CA GLU A 66 -2.60 12.21 -13.21
C GLU A 66 -2.44 12.79 -11.80
N ARG A 67 -3.55 13.09 -11.11
CA ARG A 67 -3.53 13.72 -9.79
C ARG A 67 -3.29 12.70 -8.70
N GLU A 68 -2.21 12.86 -7.95
CA GLU A 68 -1.95 12.08 -6.74
C GLU A 68 -2.94 12.44 -5.63
N VAL A 69 -3.52 11.40 -5.01
CA VAL A 69 -4.48 11.54 -3.92
C VAL A 69 -3.97 10.91 -2.62
N LEU A 70 -3.06 9.94 -2.72
CA LEU A 70 -2.32 9.37 -1.61
C LEU A 70 -0.91 9.03 -2.08
N ALA A 71 0.09 9.31 -1.25
CA ALA A 71 1.45 8.83 -1.46
C ALA A 71 2.13 8.52 -0.13
N GLY A 72 3.09 7.60 -0.14
CA GLY A 72 3.93 7.35 1.03
C GLY A 72 4.63 6.00 0.98
N THR A 73 5.04 5.55 2.16
CA THR A 73 5.81 4.32 2.32
C THR A 73 5.08 3.37 3.25
N MET A 74 5.07 2.10 2.89
CA MET A 74 4.55 0.99 3.68
C MET A 74 5.68 0.03 4.01
N THR A 75 5.67 -0.50 5.23
CA THR A 75 6.60 -1.54 5.66
C THR A 75 5.82 -2.83 5.88
N ALA A 76 6.19 -3.86 5.13
CA ALA A 76 5.63 -5.20 5.25
C ALA A 76 6.67 -6.21 5.73
N PHE A 77 6.20 -7.36 6.20
CA PHE A 77 7.04 -8.46 6.64
C PHE A 77 6.55 -9.78 6.05
N VAL A 78 7.48 -10.58 5.53
CA VAL A 78 7.24 -11.98 5.16
C VAL A 78 7.53 -12.86 6.37
N LEU A 79 6.51 -13.52 6.91
CA LEU A 79 6.61 -14.31 8.13
C LEU A 79 7.08 -15.76 7.87
N GLU A 80 7.39 -16.51 8.92
CA GLU A 80 7.72 -17.94 8.82
C GLU A 80 6.48 -18.85 8.75
N LYS A 81 5.33 -18.34 9.23
CA LYS A 81 4.02 -19.00 9.25
C LYS A 81 2.93 -17.97 8.95
N HIS A 82 1.70 -18.42 8.73
CA HIS A 82 0.60 -17.50 8.48
C HIS A 82 0.34 -16.63 9.72
N VAL A 83 -0.08 -15.37 9.53
CA VAL A 83 -0.23 -14.40 10.64
C VAL A 83 -1.28 -14.79 11.69
N LEU A 84 -2.12 -15.77 11.38
CA LEU A 84 -3.16 -16.31 12.28
C LEU A 84 -2.80 -17.68 12.86
N ASP A 85 -1.64 -18.25 12.51
CA ASP A 85 -1.11 -19.48 13.12
C ASP A 85 -0.41 -19.17 14.46
#